data_AF-A0A957Q4I5-F1
#
_entry.id   AF-A0A957Q4I5-F1
#
_cell.length_a   1.000
_cell.length_b   1.000
_cell.length_c   1.000
_cell.angle_alpha   90.00
_cell.angle_beta   90.00
_cell.angle_gamma   90.00
#
_symmetry.space_group_name_H-M   'P 1'
#
loop_
_entity.id
_entity.type
_entity.pdbx_description
1 polymer ?
#
loop_
_entity_poly.entity_id
_entity_poly.type
_entity_poly.pdbx_seq_one_letter_code
_entity_poly.pdbx_strand_id
1 'polypeptide(L)'
;IWVSPTFPPHDAWLGGYAISYYYFGYWLLTTLGRLAGQPPEIAYLLGQATWYGLLWVGCYGIVYNLLATREGASVKAMLGGLLGGLMVAFAGNPQGFFEWTQANGLAMPALARWFQVNNFPGLSGPDAGQTGNWFVSFDWWWWRASRVIGDRWLNGDHMEVIDEFPIFSYVLGDNHPHVTAMPFAILIIALALNLFLQRRPVALPINRPLAAPLPQDNEDTEPDPQEVQYTNGWLPPLLRSPVAMRAYMASAFPLGGIGALIVLIAVGSLIFLNTWDFPFYWLLLGLSLLIVIWRNLGQITTLKQSTRWQQTATIVVITMAAVAIGAWLLYYPYLLTAQSQAGGIVPNLFNPTRLPQFLLMFGFAIMGLIALLGYSWQRLKVLETRSSAPQTPIGVLGIVGALTIGFPVIFLVMSALLAVNTPRGRQLLTGNMPLPEGATSYLPFIVERWGTNFWTLLLLGSLLTVTLWLIWRYLQQLSVPAQSKHDNEQQGWDGGTLTDLFVLLLALIGLLLVYAPEFVYLRDNFGTRMNTVFKFYYQA
;
A
#
# COMPACT_ATOMS: atom_id res chain seq x y z
N ILE A 1 17.51 6.02 24.83
CA ILE A 1 18.30 5.58 23.64
C ILE A 1 19.79 5.88 23.81
N TRP A 2 20.25 7.13 23.83
CA TRP A 2 21.70 7.45 23.82
C TRP A 2 22.51 7.10 25.07
N VAL A 3 21.84 6.87 26.19
CA VAL A 3 22.46 6.42 27.44
C VAL A 3 22.48 4.89 27.57
N SER A 4 21.91 4.17 26.59
CA SER A 4 21.92 2.71 26.60
C SER A 4 23.32 2.19 26.27
N PRO A 5 23.91 1.32 27.10
CA PRO A 5 25.24 0.76 26.84
C PRO A 5 25.23 -0.25 25.68
N THR A 6 24.07 -0.81 25.37
CA THR A 6 23.86 -1.83 24.33
C THR A 6 22.67 -1.43 23.44
N PHE A 7 22.68 -1.97 22.22
CA PHE A 7 21.54 -1.96 21.30
C PHE A 7 21.00 -3.39 21.16
N PRO A 8 19.67 -3.61 21.10
CA PRO A 8 18.61 -2.60 21.13
C PRO A 8 18.55 -1.87 22.49
N PRO A 9 18.16 -0.58 22.51
CA PRO A 9 18.23 0.22 23.73
C PRO A 9 17.30 -0.36 24.80
N HIS A 10 17.71 -0.33 26.06
CA HIS A 10 16.85 -0.80 27.15
C HIS A 10 15.53 -0.02 27.21
N ASP A 11 14.46 -0.76 27.48
CA ASP A 11 13.14 -0.19 27.69
C ASP A 11 13.12 0.55 29.04
N ALA A 12 12.72 1.82 29.01
CA ALA A 12 12.67 2.67 30.20
C ALA A 12 11.45 2.37 31.08
N TRP A 13 10.41 1.76 30.51
CA TRP A 13 9.15 1.43 31.17
C TRP A 13 9.08 -0.05 31.55
N LEU A 14 9.75 -0.91 30.77
CA LEU A 14 9.80 -2.36 31.01
C LEU A 14 11.23 -2.80 31.39
N GLY A 15 11.60 -2.57 32.65
CA GLY A 15 12.93 -2.86 33.18
C GLY A 15 13.38 -4.31 32.92
N GLY A 16 14.59 -4.47 32.38
CA GLY A 16 15.17 -5.77 32.01
C GLY A 16 14.88 -6.20 30.57
N TYR A 17 14.02 -5.49 29.85
CA TYR A 17 13.72 -5.72 28.44
C TYR A 17 14.36 -4.63 27.57
N ALA A 18 14.44 -4.88 26.26
CA ALA A 18 14.84 -3.89 25.29
C ALA A 18 13.62 -3.31 24.58
N ILE A 19 13.72 -2.06 24.14
CA ILE A 19 12.78 -1.48 23.19
C ILE A 19 12.83 -2.35 21.93
N SER A 20 11.67 -2.80 21.48
CA SER A 20 11.52 -3.69 20.33
C SER A 20 12.04 -3.06 19.02
N TYR A 21 11.90 -3.76 17.90
CA TYR A 21 12.40 -3.44 16.55
C TYR A 21 11.92 -2.11 15.91
N TYR A 22 11.41 -1.19 16.72
CA TYR A 22 10.82 0.10 16.36
C TYR A 22 11.60 1.31 16.89
N TYR A 23 12.73 1.11 17.56
CA TYR A 23 13.51 2.20 18.15
C TYR A 23 14.16 3.14 17.12
N PHE A 24 14.21 2.75 15.83
CA PHE A 24 14.87 3.53 14.79
C PHE A 24 14.24 4.92 14.57
N GLY A 25 12.89 5.02 14.60
CA GLY A 25 12.20 6.31 14.46
C GLY A 25 12.56 7.28 15.59
N TYR A 26 12.57 6.79 16.83
CA TYR A 26 13.02 7.54 17.99
C TYR A 26 14.52 7.88 17.92
N TRP A 27 15.34 6.99 17.40
CA TRP A 27 16.76 7.23 17.19
C TRP A 27 16.99 8.38 16.19
N LEU A 28 16.31 8.38 15.04
CA LEU A 28 16.36 9.48 14.06
C LEU A 28 15.99 10.82 14.71
N LEU A 29 14.85 10.84 15.39
CA LEU A 29 14.33 12.06 16.01
C LEU A 29 15.30 12.63 17.06
N THR A 30 15.75 11.77 17.97
CA THR A 30 16.62 12.18 19.07
C THR A 30 18.05 12.50 18.59
N THR A 31 18.52 11.92 17.48
CA THR A 31 19.79 12.30 16.84
C THR A 31 19.73 13.77 16.41
N LEU A 32 18.70 14.15 15.67
CA LEU A 32 18.53 15.52 15.18
C LEU A 32 18.38 16.52 16.33
N GLY A 33 17.57 16.19 17.33
CA GLY A 33 17.43 17.02 18.53
C GLY A 33 18.76 17.25 19.24
N ARG A 34 19.57 16.20 19.40
CA ARG A 34 20.89 16.27 20.02
C ARG A 34 21.87 17.11 19.22
N LEU A 35 21.91 16.95 17.89
CA LEU A 35 22.74 17.78 17.01
C LEU A 35 22.35 19.27 17.08
N ALA A 36 21.07 19.55 17.30
CA ALA A 36 20.56 20.91 17.49
C ALA A 36 20.70 21.44 18.93
N GLY A 37 21.34 20.69 19.84
CA GLY A 37 21.50 21.07 21.24
C GLY A 37 20.18 21.17 22.02
N GLN A 38 19.13 20.48 21.58
CA GLN A 38 17.82 20.52 22.20
C GLN A 38 17.60 19.36 23.17
N PRO A 39 16.88 19.58 24.28
CA PRO A 39 16.50 18.51 25.19
C PRO A 39 15.44 17.58 24.56
N PRO A 40 15.31 16.32 25.02
CA PRO A 40 14.42 15.33 24.42
C PRO A 40 12.96 15.77 24.29
N GLU A 41 12.42 16.50 25.25
CA GLU A 41 11.04 17.00 25.25
C GLU A 41 10.78 18.01 24.12
N ILE A 42 11.75 18.89 23.84
CA ILE A 42 11.66 19.84 22.71
C ILE A 42 11.83 19.08 21.39
N ALA A 43 12.82 18.18 21.32
CA ALA A 43 13.01 17.34 20.15
C ALA A 43 11.77 16.50 19.82
N TYR A 44 11.09 15.97 20.84
CA TYR A 44 9.87 15.19 20.70
C TYR A 44 8.73 16.02 20.08
N LEU A 45 8.46 17.21 20.62
CA LEU A 45 7.40 18.11 20.13
C LEU A 45 7.68 18.64 18.72
N LEU A 46 8.90 19.11 18.46
CA LEU A 46 9.31 19.56 17.12
C LEU A 46 9.31 18.41 16.12
N GLY A 47 9.66 17.21 16.57
CA GLY A 47 9.60 15.98 15.81
C GLY A 47 8.21 15.68 15.29
N GLN A 48 7.22 15.69 16.17
CA GLN A 48 5.83 15.47 15.79
C GLN A 48 5.35 16.48 14.75
N ALA A 49 5.61 17.77 14.98
CA ALA A 49 5.28 18.81 14.02
C ALA A 49 6.00 18.60 12.67
N THR A 50 7.25 18.13 12.69
CA THR A 50 8.04 17.86 11.49
C THR A 50 7.51 16.66 10.70
N TRP A 51 7.22 15.54 11.36
CA TRP A 51 6.63 14.37 10.71
C TRP A 51 5.30 14.72 10.04
N TYR A 52 4.48 15.52 10.72
CA TYR A 52 3.22 16.01 10.19
C TYR A 52 3.40 16.93 8.98
N GLY A 53 4.30 17.91 9.08
CA GLY A 53 4.61 18.82 7.98
C GLY A 53 5.11 18.08 6.74
N LEU A 54 5.97 17.07 6.92
CA LEU A 54 6.49 16.27 5.81
C LEU A 54 5.40 15.40 5.16
N LEU A 55 4.51 14.79 5.94
CA LEU A 55 3.34 14.07 5.41
C LEU A 55 2.50 15.00 4.55
N TRP A 56 2.14 16.17 5.08
CA TRP A 56 1.26 17.11 4.40
C TRP A 56 1.87 17.66 3.10
N VAL A 57 3.14 18.10 3.14
CA VAL A 57 3.85 18.61 1.96
C VAL A 57 4.04 17.52 0.90
N GLY A 58 4.33 16.28 1.32
CA GLY A 58 4.49 15.17 0.40
C GLY A 58 3.17 14.78 -0.28
N CYS A 59 2.07 14.69 0.45
CA CYS A 59 0.74 14.46 -0.11
C CYS A 59 0.30 15.59 -1.06
N TYR A 60 0.54 16.85 -0.66
CA TYR A 60 0.32 18.01 -1.52
C TYR A 60 1.08 17.86 -2.84
N GLY A 61 2.38 17.54 -2.75
CA GLY A 61 3.25 17.37 -3.92
C GLY A 61 2.75 16.28 -4.87
N ILE A 62 2.36 15.11 -4.35
CA ILE A 62 1.85 14.00 -5.16
C ILE A 62 0.59 14.41 -5.92
N VAL A 63 -0.42 14.93 -5.21
CA VAL A 63 -1.72 15.26 -5.81
C VAL A 63 -1.60 16.45 -6.76
N TYR A 64 -0.82 17.47 -6.39
CA TYR A 64 -0.52 18.60 -7.27
C TYR A 64 0.11 18.12 -8.58
N ASN A 65 1.13 17.26 -8.53
CA ASN A 65 1.83 16.79 -9.73
C ASN A 65 0.95 15.88 -10.61
N LEU A 66 0.08 15.06 -10.01
CA LEU A 66 -0.92 14.27 -10.74
C LEU A 66 -1.87 15.19 -11.52
N LEU A 67 -2.43 16.22 -10.87
CA LEU A 67 -3.35 17.15 -11.51
C LEU A 67 -2.65 18.07 -12.52
N ALA A 68 -1.46 18.56 -12.20
CA ALA A 68 -0.68 19.41 -13.09
C ALA A 68 -0.20 18.66 -14.34
N THR A 69 0.04 17.35 -14.24
CA THR A 69 0.36 16.51 -15.39
C THR A 69 -0.84 16.32 -16.32
N ARG A 70 -2.05 16.34 -15.76
CA ARG A 70 -3.30 16.18 -16.50
C ARG A 70 -3.78 17.47 -17.17
N GLU A 71 -3.86 18.56 -16.40
CA GLU A 71 -4.51 19.81 -16.84
C GLU A 71 -3.54 21.00 -16.93
N GLY A 72 -2.25 20.78 -16.67
CA GLY A 72 -1.27 21.85 -16.51
C GLY A 72 -1.26 22.45 -15.10
N ALA A 73 -0.18 23.17 -14.78
CA ALA A 73 -0.05 23.91 -13.52
C ALA A 73 -1.18 24.95 -13.42
N SER A 74 -2.04 24.80 -12.42
CA SER A 74 -3.26 25.59 -12.28
C SER A 74 -3.67 25.75 -10.82
N VAL A 75 -4.57 26.71 -10.54
CA VAL A 75 -5.20 26.87 -9.23
C VAL A 75 -5.95 25.60 -8.81
N LYS A 76 -6.54 24.87 -9.77
CA LYS A 76 -7.18 23.56 -9.50
C LYS A 76 -6.18 22.53 -9.00
N ALA A 77 -4.99 22.44 -9.61
CA ALA A 77 -3.94 21.54 -9.15
C ALA A 77 -3.46 21.92 -7.74
N MET A 78 -3.32 23.22 -7.46
CA MET A 78 -2.95 23.74 -6.14
C MET A 78 -4.01 23.40 -5.07
N LEU A 79 -5.28 23.70 -5.34
CA LEU A 79 -6.39 23.39 -4.42
C LEU A 79 -6.57 21.88 -4.24
N GLY A 80 -6.40 21.10 -5.30
CA GLY A 80 -6.43 19.64 -5.23
C GLY A 80 -5.28 19.09 -4.39
N GLY A 81 -4.07 19.62 -4.54
CA GLY A 81 -2.93 19.34 -3.67
C GLY A 81 -3.23 19.62 -2.20
N LEU A 82 -3.77 20.81 -1.90
CA LEU A 82 -4.14 21.20 -0.54
C LEU A 82 -5.19 20.25 0.04
N LEU A 83 -6.25 19.97 -0.74
CA LEU A 83 -7.31 19.05 -0.32
C LEU A 83 -6.77 17.64 -0.09
N GLY A 84 -5.94 17.12 -1.01
CA GLY A 84 -5.34 15.79 -0.87
C GLY A 84 -4.45 15.68 0.37
N GLY A 85 -3.63 16.70 0.63
CA GLY A 85 -2.85 16.79 1.85
C GLY A 85 -3.71 16.82 3.11
N LEU A 86 -4.75 17.66 3.14
CA LEU A 86 -5.66 17.76 4.29
C LEU A 86 -6.43 16.45 4.52
N MET A 87 -6.92 15.82 3.46
CA MET A 87 -7.68 14.58 3.56
C MET A 87 -6.85 13.43 4.11
N VAL A 88 -5.55 13.33 3.79
CA VAL A 88 -4.69 12.29 4.37
C VAL A 88 -4.27 12.65 5.79
N ALA A 89 -3.80 13.88 5.99
CA ALA A 89 -3.22 14.31 7.27
C ALA A 89 -4.28 14.50 8.38
N PHE A 90 -5.53 14.76 8.01
CA PHE A 90 -6.67 14.90 8.94
C PHE A 90 -7.74 13.83 8.72
N ALA A 91 -7.43 12.73 8.02
CA ALA A 91 -8.36 11.62 7.88
C ALA A 91 -8.75 11.07 9.25
N GLY A 92 -10.01 11.29 9.63
CA GLY A 92 -10.70 10.60 10.72
C GLY A 92 -11.57 9.48 10.19
N ASN A 93 -12.20 8.72 11.10
CA ASN A 93 -13.25 7.79 10.75
C ASN A 93 -14.64 8.38 11.08
N PRO A 94 -15.74 7.89 10.47
CA PRO A 94 -17.08 8.39 10.75
C PRO A 94 -17.55 8.29 12.22
N GLN A 95 -16.86 7.56 13.11
CA GLN A 95 -17.28 7.44 14.51
C GLN A 95 -17.35 8.78 15.23
N GLY A 96 -16.39 9.68 14.99
CA GLY A 96 -16.42 11.02 15.60
C GLY A 96 -17.70 11.81 15.27
N PHE A 97 -18.24 11.63 14.06
CA PHE A 97 -19.53 12.22 13.68
C PHE A 97 -20.69 11.61 14.47
N PHE A 98 -20.71 10.29 14.67
CA PHE A 98 -21.77 9.63 15.45
C PHE A 98 -21.69 9.92 16.95
N GLU A 99 -20.48 10.10 17.50
CA GLU A 99 -20.30 10.62 18.86
C GLU A 99 -20.88 12.03 18.99
N TRP A 100 -20.64 12.88 18.00
CA TRP A 100 -21.17 14.24 17.97
C TRP A 100 -22.69 14.29 17.84
N THR A 101 -23.30 13.46 16.98
CA THR A 101 -24.76 13.41 16.87
C THR A 101 -25.40 12.90 18.16
N GLN A 102 -24.81 11.89 18.81
CA GLN A 102 -25.27 11.41 20.11
C GLN A 102 -25.15 12.50 21.19
N ALA A 103 -24.04 13.24 21.24
CA ALA A 103 -23.81 14.34 22.17
C ALA A 103 -24.87 15.46 22.08
N ASN A 104 -25.41 15.67 20.88
CA ASN A 104 -26.35 16.75 20.54
C ASN A 104 -27.81 16.30 20.49
N GLY A 105 -28.13 15.08 20.96
CA GLY A 105 -29.50 14.56 20.95
C GLY A 105 -30.03 14.17 19.56
N LEU A 106 -29.16 14.14 18.55
CA LEU A 106 -29.45 13.62 17.20
C LEU A 106 -29.14 12.12 17.13
N ALA A 107 -29.52 11.38 18.18
CA ALA A 107 -29.19 9.98 18.36
C ALA A 107 -29.70 9.13 17.18
N MET A 108 -28.90 8.13 16.78
CA MET A 108 -29.23 7.21 15.67
C MET A 108 -29.21 5.75 16.17
N PRO A 109 -30.18 5.30 16.99
CA PRO A 109 -30.11 4.00 17.67
C PRO A 109 -30.03 2.80 16.71
N ALA A 110 -30.64 2.91 15.53
CA ALA A 110 -30.55 1.87 14.51
C ALA A 110 -29.11 1.71 13.98
N LEU A 111 -28.42 2.82 13.71
CA LEU A 111 -27.02 2.81 13.29
C LEU A 111 -26.10 2.37 14.43
N ALA A 112 -26.35 2.82 15.67
CA ALA A 112 -25.61 2.38 16.85
C ALA A 112 -25.65 0.84 16.98
N ARG A 113 -26.84 0.23 16.89
CA ARG A 113 -27.03 -1.23 16.91
C ARG A 113 -26.44 -1.95 15.70
N TRP A 114 -26.29 -1.26 14.58
CA TRP A 114 -25.68 -1.83 13.38
C TRP A 114 -24.15 -1.85 13.48
N PHE A 115 -23.54 -0.76 13.94
CA PHE A 115 -22.09 -0.65 14.13
C PHE A 115 -21.59 -1.46 15.33
N GLN A 116 -22.35 -1.53 16.42
CA GLN A 116 -22.01 -2.27 17.63
C GLN A 116 -20.62 -1.92 18.18
N VAL A 117 -20.32 -0.63 18.24
CA VAL A 117 -19.08 -0.11 18.84
C VAL A 117 -19.16 -0.32 20.36
N ASN A 118 -18.13 -0.95 20.93
CA ASN A 118 -18.08 -1.22 22.36
C ASN A 118 -18.14 0.09 23.16
N ASN A 119 -18.91 0.11 24.26
CA ASN A 119 -19.08 1.28 25.12
C ASN A 119 -19.53 2.57 24.42
N PHE A 120 -20.20 2.48 23.26
CA PHE A 120 -20.80 3.65 22.62
C PHE A 120 -22.14 4.00 23.30
N PRO A 121 -22.34 5.23 23.84
CA PRO A 121 -23.55 5.58 24.58
C PRO A 121 -24.86 5.39 23.81
N GLY A 122 -24.83 5.53 22.47
CA GLY A 122 -26.01 5.30 21.64
C GLY A 122 -26.56 3.86 21.70
N LEU A 123 -25.82 2.90 22.27
CA LEU A 123 -26.31 1.55 22.57
C LEU A 123 -27.14 1.49 23.87
N SER A 124 -26.93 2.42 24.80
CA SER A 124 -27.63 2.49 26.09
C SER A 124 -28.97 3.24 26.02
N GLY A 125 -29.16 4.08 24.99
CA GLY A 125 -30.41 4.80 24.76
C GLY A 125 -30.20 6.11 24.01
N PRO A 126 -31.28 6.76 23.53
CA PRO A 126 -31.18 8.02 22.81
C PRO A 126 -30.64 9.17 23.68
N ASP A 127 -30.87 9.12 24.99
CA ASP A 127 -30.50 10.19 25.94
C ASP A 127 -29.11 10.01 26.56
N ALA A 128 -28.47 8.86 26.35
CA ALA A 128 -27.18 8.55 26.94
C ALA A 128 -26.05 9.40 26.33
N GLY A 129 -25.19 9.99 27.16
CA GLY A 129 -24.07 10.81 26.71
C GLY A 129 -24.47 12.14 26.06
N GLN A 130 -25.73 12.57 26.14
CA GLN A 130 -26.11 13.90 25.68
C GLN A 130 -25.46 14.98 26.55
N THR A 131 -24.82 15.95 25.91
CA THR A 131 -24.17 17.10 26.58
C THR A 131 -24.71 18.44 26.10
N GLY A 132 -25.29 18.49 24.89
CA GLY A 132 -25.80 19.73 24.29
C GLY A 132 -24.70 20.73 23.88
N ASN A 133 -23.42 20.34 23.95
CA ASN A 133 -22.30 21.15 23.54
C ASN A 133 -22.04 21.02 22.05
N TRP A 134 -21.47 22.06 21.43
CA TRP A 134 -21.04 22.02 20.03
C TRP A 134 -19.93 20.99 19.77
N PHE A 135 -19.29 20.46 20.82
CA PHE A 135 -18.25 19.45 20.82
C PHE A 135 -18.62 18.29 21.76
N VAL A 136 -17.97 17.14 21.57
CA VAL A 136 -18.16 15.97 22.44
C VAL A 136 -17.33 16.14 23.72
N SER A 137 -18.00 16.30 24.86
CA SER A 137 -17.37 16.59 26.16
C SER A 137 -17.49 15.46 27.19
N PHE A 138 -17.97 14.29 26.78
CA PHE A 138 -18.13 13.13 27.66
C PHE A 138 -17.14 12.02 27.28
N ASP A 139 -16.76 11.23 28.29
CA ASP A 139 -15.92 10.04 28.18
C ASP A 139 -14.62 10.23 27.36
N TRP A 140 -13.95 9.11 27.09
CA TRP A 140 -12.81 9.02 26.18
C TRP A 140 -13.28 8.70 24.76
N TRP A 141 -14.19 9.51 24.22
CA TRP A 141 -14.84 9.24 22.92
C TRP A 141 -13.83 9.14 21.76
N TRP A 142 -12.77 9.95 21.78
CA TRP A 142 -11.72 9.95 20.76
C TRP A 142 -10.83 8.68 20.84
N TRP A 143 -10.71 8.08 22.03
CA TRP A 143 -10.05 6.79 22.25
C TRP A 143 -10.91 5.62 21.81
N ARG A 144 -12.23 5.71 22.05
CA ARG A 144 -13.21 4.75 21.53
C ARG A 144 -13.29 4.80 20.00
N ALA A 145 -13.13 5.97 19.40
CA ALA A 145 -13.11 6.11 17.95
C ALA A 145 -11.99 5.31 17.28
N SER A 146 -10.87 5.06 17.95
CA SER A 146 -9.76 4.23 17.43
C SER A 146 -9.85 2.74 17.81
N ARG A 147 -11.03 2.31 18.28
CA ARG A 147 -11.39 0.96 18.77
C ARG A 147 -12.80 0.58 18.29
N VAL A 148 -13.12 0.92 17.03
CA VAL A 148 -14.48 0.75 16.48
C VAL A 148 -14.72 -0.66 15.96
N ILE A 149 -13.64 -1.34 15.57
CA ILE A 149 -13.67 -2.75 15.27
C ILE A 149 -13.58 -3.52 16.59
N GLY A 150 -14.43 -4.53 16.73
CA GLY A 150 -14.42 -5.40 17.91
C GLY A 150 -14.49 -6.85 17.48
N ASP A 151 -13.51 -7.65 17.89
CA ASP A 151 -13.57 -9.09 17.66
C ASP A 151 -14.22 -9.78 18.87
N ARG A 152 -14.48 -11.08 18.76
CA ARG A 152 -15.07 -11.86 19.86
C ARG A 152 -14.36 -13.18 20.05
N TRP A 153 -14.22 -13.60 21.30
CA TRP A 153 -13.87 -14.97 21.66
C TRP A 153 -14.99 -15.94 21.28
N LEU A 154 -14.72 -17.26 21.24
CA LEU A 154 -15.73 -18.26 20.87
C LEU A 154 -16.87 -18.35 21.89
N ASN A 155 -16.64 -17.94 23.14
CA ASN A 155 -17.67 -17.82 24.17
C ASN A 155 -18.54 -16.55 24.03
N GLY A 156 -18.22 -15.67 23.07
CA GLY A 156 -18.94 -14.43 22.80
C GLY A 156 -18.34 -13.18 23.45
N ASP A 157 -17.34 -13.33 24.32
CA ASP A 157 -16.72 -12.20 25.02
C ASP A 157 -16.01 -11.26 24.05
N HIS A 158 -16.02 -9.96 24.39
CA HIS A 158 -15.35 -8.93 23.61
C HIS A 158 -13.83 -9.14 23.59
N MET A 159 -13.22 -8.98 22.43
CA MET A 159 -11.79 -8.86 22.25
C MET A 159 -11.47 -7.47 21.72
N GLU A 160 -10.68 -6.72 22.48
CA GLU A 160 -10.25 -5.37 22.10
C GLU A 160 -9.36 -5.43 20.86
N VAL A 161 -9.73 -4.63 19.86
CA VAL A 161 -8.98 -4.41 18.62
C VAL A 161 -8.66 -2.92 18.59
N ILE A 162 -7.42 -2.59 18.32
CA ILE A 162 -6.91 -1.24 18.08
C ILE A 162 -6.89 -1.02 16.57
N ASP A 163 -7.68 -0.07 16.11
CA ASP A 163 -7.83 0.31 14.71
C ASP A 163 -7.74 1.82 14.58
N GLU A 164 -6.50 2.28 14.40
CA GLU A 164 -6.14 3.69 14.37
C GLU A 164 -6.23 4.27 12.97
N PHE A 165 -6.52 5.56 12.91
CA PHE A 165 -6.64 6.34 11.68
C PHE A 165 -5.73 7.57 11.80
N PRO A 166 -5.30 8.18 10.68
CA PRO A 166 -4.21 9.16 10.67
C PRO A 166 -4.31 10.26 11.73
N ILE A 167 -5.48 10.90 11.90
CA ILE A 167 -5.61 12.00 12.88
C ILE A 167 -5.53 11.52 14.34
N PHE A 168 -5.80 10.25 14.64
CA PHE A 168 -5.74 9.71 16.00
C PHE A 168 -4.35 9.85 16.62
N SER A 169 -3.30 9.42 15.93
CA SER A 169 -1.94 9.43 16.47
C SER A 169 -1.40 10.85 16.69
N TYR A 170 -1.88 11.81 15.91
CA TYR A 170 -1.55 13.23 16.12
C TYR A 170 -2.31 13.85 17.30
N VAL A 171 -3.56 13.42 17.55
CA VAL A 171 -4.31 13.82 18.76
C VAL A 171 -3.72 13.18 20.00
N LEU A 172 -3.35 11.90 19.92
CA LEU A 172 -2.67 11.17 21.00
C LEU A 172 -1.28 11.77 21.27
N GLY A 173 -0.62 12.26 20.24
CA GLY A 173 0.70 12.86 20.34
C GLY A 173 1.79 11.82 20.54
N ASP A 174 1.63 10.61 19.97
CA ASP A 174 2.61 9.54 20.06
C ASP A 174 3.45 9.42 18.79
N ASN A 175 4.79 9.42 18.94
CA ASN A 175 5.72 9.18 17.83
C ASN A 175 5.77 7.69 17.47
N HIS A 176 4.61 7.10 17.17
CA HIS A 176 4.50 5.69 16.87
C HIS A 176 5.30 5.32 15.61
N PRO A 177 5.85 4.11 15.53
CA PRO A 177 6.45 3.53 14.32
C PRO A 177 5.77 3.90 13.00
N HIS A 178 4.47 3.65 12.89
CA HIS A 178 3.72 3.99 11.68
C HIS A 178 3.68 5.51 11.42
N VAL A 179 3.58 6.37 12.44
CA VAL A 179 3.66 7.84 12.30
C VAL A 179 5.01 8.26 11.72
N THR A 180 6.09 7.70 12.26
CA THR A 180 7.46 8.00 11.78
C THR A 180 7.73 7.43 10.38
N ALA A 181 6.99 6.39 9.96
CA ALA A 181 7.10 5.79 8.63
C ALA A 181 6.35 6.59 7.54
N MET A 182 5.27 7.31 7.89
CA MET A 182 4.42 8.00 6.91
C MET A 182 5.20 8.90 5.92
N PRO A 183 6.14 9.77 6.35
CA PRO A 183 6.90 10.60 5.41
C PRO A 183 7.75 9.80 4.43
N PHE A 184 8.29 8.65 4.85
CA PHE A 184 9.08 7.77 4.00
C PHE A 184 8.20 7.00 3.01
N ALA A 185 7.03 6.54 3.45
CA ALA A 185 6.01 5.95 2.57
C ALA A 185 5.58 6.94 1.47
N ILE A 186 5.31 8.19 1.84
CA ILE A 186 4.96 9.26 0.88
C ILE A 186 6.13 9.59 -0.04
N LEU A 187 7.37 9.61 0.46
CA LEU A 187 8.56 9.77 -0.38
C LEU A 187 8.67 8.64 -1.41
N ILE A 188 8.40 7.39 -1.03
CA ILE A 188 8.43 6.26 -1.96
C ILE A 188 7.32 6.37 -3.00
N ILE A 189 6.10 6.79 -2.62
CA ILE A 189 5.03 7.09 -3.58
C ILE A 189 5.46 8.19 -4.55
N ALA A 190 6.10 9.26 -4.05
CA ALA A 190 6.58 10.36 -4.90
C ALA A 190 7.70 9.90 -5.86
N LEU A 191 8.60 9.03 -5.41
CA LEU A 191 9.64 8.42 -6.26
C LEU A 191 9.02 7.49 -7.32
N ALA A 192 8.02 6.68 -6.94
CA ALA A 192 7.26 5.85 -7.86
C ALA A 192 6.53 6.69 -8.91
N LEU A 193 5.88 7.78 -8.48
CA LEU A 193 5.20 8.72 -9.37
C LEU A 193 6.18 9.37 -10.34
N ASN A 194 7.34 9.80 -9.85
CA ASN A 194 8.36 10.43 -10.68
C ASN A 194 8.86 9.48 -11.78
N LEU A 195 9.15 8.22 -11.41
CA LEU A 195 9.48 7.17 -12.37
C LEU A 195 8.34 6.96 -13.37
N PHE A 196 7.10 6.92 -12.90
CA PHE A 196 5.92 6.65 -13.71
C PHE A 196 5.62 7.74 -14.75
N LEU A 197 5.75 9.00 -14.35
CA LEU A 197 5.49 10.17 -15.19
C LEU A 197 6.70 10.60 -16.03
N GLN A 198 7.80 9.87 -15.99
CA GLN A 198 9.00 10.20 -16.75
C GLN A 198 8.70 10.24 -18.26
N ARG A 199 8.99 11.40 -18.89
CA ARG A 199 8.83 11.62 -20.33
C ARG A 199 9.97 11.04 -21.16
N ARG A 200 11.18 11.03 -20.59
CA ARG A 200 12.34 10.39 -21.22
C ARG A 200 12.20 8.88 -21.04
N PRO A 201 12.31 8.08 -22.11
CA PRO A 201 12.34 6.63 -21.97
C PRO A 201 13.49 6.23 -21.05
N VAL A 202 13.24 5.27 -20.17
CA VAL A 202 14.29 4.56 -19.44
C VAL A 202 15.24 4.00 -20.51
N ALA A 203 16.52 4.34 -20.40
CA ALA A 203 17.55 3.88 -21.31
C ALA A 203 17.67 2.37 -21.12
N LEU A 204 17.04 1.65 -22.04
CA LEU A 204 17.07 0.21 -22.05
C LEU A 204 18.38 -0.21 -22.71
N PRO A 205 19.10 -1.15 -22.07
CA PRO A 205 20.31 -1.71 -22.65
C PRO A 205 19.85 -2.67 -23.76
N ILE A 206 19.49 -2.14 -24.92
CA ILE A 206 19.13 -2.91 -26.11
C ILE A 206 20.43 -3.12 -26.89
N ASN A 207 20.61 -4.32 -27.43
CA ASN A 207 21.66 -4.55 -28.43
C ASN A 207 21.31 -3.67 -29.64
N ARG A 208 21.85 -2.45 -29.69
CA ARG A 208 21.99 -1.77 -30.98
C ARG A 208 22.98 -2.60 -31.78
N PRO A 209 22.69 -2.95 -33.05
CA PRO A 209 23.78 -3.31 -33.93
C PRO A 209 24.79 -2.15 -33.87
N LEU A 210 26.07 -2.46 -33.64
CA LEU A 210 27.15 -1.53 -33.99
C LEU A 210 26.81 -1.04 -35.38
N ALA A 211 26.67 0.27 -35.56
CA ALA A 211 26.36 0.85 -36.86
C ALA A 211 27.21 0.13 -37.90
N ALA A 212 26.55 -0.48 -38.90
CA ALA A 212 27.28 -1.00 -40.05
C ALA A 212 28.21 0.13 -40.51
N PRO A 213 29.49 -0.15 -40.83
CA PRO A 213 30.37 0.85 -41.40
C PRO A 213 29.60 1.61 -42.48
N LEU A 214 29.68 2.95 -42.47
CA LEU A 214 29.11 3.77 -43.55
C LEU A 214 29.50 3.11 -44.88
N PRO A 215 28.57 2.97 -45.84
CA PRO A 215 28.89 2.40 -47.13
C PRO A 215 30.12 3.12 -47.67
N GLN A 216 31.21 2.39 -47.89
CA GLN A 216 32.24 2.89 -48.77
C GLN A 216 31.58 2.95 -50.15
N ASP A 217 31.70 4.12 -50.80
CA ASP A 217 31.12 4.47 -52.09
C ASP A 217 31.37 3.41 -53.17
N ASN A 218 30.58 2.35 -53.19
CA ASN A 218 30.50 1.39 -54.29
C ASN A 218 29.02 1.17 -54.60
N GLU A 219 28.66 1.61 -55.80
CA GLU A 219 27.34 1.46 -56.40
C GLU A 219 26.92 -0.03 -56.49
N ASP A 220 25.61 -0.24 -56.46
CA ASP A 220 24.89 -1.44 -56.94
C ASP A 220 24.89 -2.73 -56.10
N THR A 221 24.65 -2.62 -54.79
CA THR A 221 23.99 -3.73 -54.07
C THR A 221 22.87 -3.19 -53.18
N GLU A 222 21.62 -3.54 -53.50
CA GLU A 222 20.51 -3.42 -52.54
C GLU A 222 20.94 -4.17 -51.26
N PRO A 223 20.85 -3.56 -50.07
CA PRO A 223 21.21 -4.23 -48.84
C PRO A 223 20.23 -5.39 -48.64
N ASP A 224 20.75 -6.61 -48.73
CA ASP A 224 20.08 -7.82 -48.26
C ASP A 224 19.55 -7.54 -46.84
N PRO A 225 18.24 -7.70 -46.56
CA PRO A 225 17.70 -7.57 -45.21
C PRO A 225 18.17 -8.76 -44.39
N GLN A 226 19.48 -8.85 -44.14
CA GLN A 226 20.06 -9.77 -43.19
C GLN A 226 19.37 -9.49 -41.86
N GLU A 227 18.59 -10.48 -41.43
CA GLU A 227 18.07 -10.62 -40.08
C GLU A 227 19.11 -10.09 -39.11
N VAL A 228 18.85 -8.90 -38.57
CA VAL A 228 19.59 -8.40 -37.41
C VAL A 228 19.33 -9.43 -36.33
N GLN A 229 20.27 -10.35 -36.15
CA GLN A 229 20.25 -11.34 -35.09
C GLN A 229 20.44 -10.56 -33.78
N TYR A 230 19.33 -10.07 -33.24
CA TYR A 230 19.22 -9.76 -31.83
C TYR A 230 19.62 -11.05 -31.11
N THR A 231 20.81 -11.07 -30.50
CA THR A 231 21.23 -12.27 -29.76
C THR A 231 20.11 -12.64 -28.79
N ASN A 232 19.51 -13.81 -29.02
CA ASN A 232 18.38 -14.37 -28.26
C ASN A 232 18.82 -14.80 -26.85
N GLY A 233 19.65 -14.00 -26.18
CA GLY A 233 20.06 -14.22 -24.81
C GLY A 233 18.92 -13.83 -23.87
N TRP A 234 18.56 -14.74 -22.98
CA TRP A 234 17.58 -14.49 -21.91
C TRP A 234 18.06 -13.46 -20.87
N LEU A 235 19.37 -13.21 -20.80
CA LEU A 235 20.02 -12.25 -19.91
C LEU A 235 19.94 -10.82 -20.47
N PRO A 236 19.36 -9.84 -19.73
CA PRO A 236 19.33 -8.45 -20.15
C PRO A 236 20.75 -7.90 -20.35
N PRO A 237 21.01 -7.09 -21.39
CA PRO A 237 22.32 -6.49 -21.61
C PRO A 237 22.79 -5.55 -20.48
N LEU A 238 21.89 -5.21 -19.54
CA LEU A 238 22.19 -4.54 -18.27
C LEU A 238 23.33 -5.19 -17.49
N LEU A 239 23.41 -6.53 -17.51
CA LEU A 239 24.44 -7.32 -16.81
C LEU A 239 25.72 -7.51 -17.62
N ARG A 240 25.78 -7.01 -18.87
CA ARG A 240 26.88 -7.26 -19.82
C ARG A 240 27.74 -6.03 -20.08
N SER A 241 27.25 -4.81 -19.80
CA SER A 241 27.95 -3.56 -20.10
C SER A 241 27.84 -2.53 -18.97
N PRO A 242 28.97 -2.06 -18.38
CA PRO A 242 28.98 -0.98 -17.40
C PRO A 242 28.37 0.33 -17.92
N VAL A 243 28.52 0.62 -19.22
CA VAL A 243 27.94 1.81 -19.85
C VAL A 243 26.42 1.71 -19.89
N ALA A 244 25.91 0.54 -20.24
CA ALA A 244 24.48 0.29 -20.33
C ALA A 244 23.82 0.29 -18.92
N MET A 245 24.52 -0.23 -17.91
CA MET A 245 24.11 -0.10 -16.51
C MET A 245 24.06 1.36 -16.06
N ARG A 246 25.09 2.18 -16.37
CA ARG A 246 25.09 3.62 -16.03
C ARG A 246 23.95 4.38 -16.69
N ALA A 247 23.67 4.10 -17.96
CA ALA A 247 22.55 4.71 -18.68
C ALA A 247 21.19 4.31 -18.08
N TYR A 248 21.01 3.03 -17.76
CA TYR A 248 19.82 2.57 -17.06
C TYR A 248 19.68 3.25 -15.70
N MET A 249 20.73 3.29 -14.87
CA MET A 249 20.69 3.95 -13.57
C MET A 249 20.30 5.43 -13.69
N ALA A 250 20.92 6.17 -14.63
CA ALA A 250 20.63 7.59 -14.86
C ALA A 250 19.20 7.88 -15.35
N SER A 251 18.51 6.86 -15.87
CA SER A 251 17.16 7.00 -16.42
C SER A 251 16.10 6.42 -15.50
N ALA A 252 16.29 5.23 -14.94
CA ALA A 252 15.36 4.63 -13.98
C ALA A 252 15.36 5.35 -12.61
N PHE A 253 16.49 5.96 -12.23
CA PHE A 253 16.62 6.68 -10.97
C PHE A 253 17.01 8.15 -11.24
N PRO A 254 16.16 9.12 -10.87
CA PRO A 254 16.50 10.54 -10.97
C PRO A 254 17.80 10.82 -10.20
N LEU A 255 18.75 11.58 -10.76
CA LEU A 255 20.11 11.75 -10.20
C LEU A 255 21.01 10.50 -10.27
N GLY A 256 20.62 9.48 -11.05
CA GLY A 256 21.42 8.27 -11.27
C GLY A 256 21.68 7.49 -9.98
N GLY A 257 22.96 7.21 -9.70
CA GLY A 257 23.35 6.46 -8.50
C GLY A 257 22.92 7.12 -7.19
N ILE A 258 22.84 8.45 -7.14
CA ILE A 258 22.33 9.18 -5.96
C ILE A 258 20.85 8.90 -5.77
N GLY A 259 20.06 8.92 -6.86
CA GLY A 259 18.65 8.55 -6.82
C GLY A 259 18.42 7.12 -6.36
N ALA A 260 19.24 6.20 -6.86
CA ALA A 260 19.20 4.81 -6.41
C ALA A 260 19.47 4.71 -4.90
N LEU A 261 20.47 5.44 -4.39
CA LEU A 261 20.74 5.49 -2.95
C LEU A 261 19.57 6.07 -2.15
N ILE A 262 18.90 7.13 -2.63
CA ILE A 262 17.69 7.68 -2.00
C ILE A 262 16.58 6.63 -1.95
N VAL A 263 16.34 5.90 -3.04
CA VAL A 263 15.36 4.80 -3.07
C VAL A 263 15.73 3.72 -2.05
N LEU A 264 17.00 3.31 -1.98
CA LEU A 264 17.47 2.31 -1.01
C LEU A 264 17.29 2.78 0.44
N ILE A 265 17.62 4.04 0.74
CA ILE A 265 17.41 4.65 2.06
C ILE A 265 15.92 4.66 2.40
N ALA A 266 15.08 5.17 1.51
CA ALA A 266 13.65 5.32 1.75
C ALA A 266 12.96 3.96 1.91
N VAL A 267 13.15 3.05 0.96
CA VAL A 267 12.55 1.70 1.00
C VAL A 267 13.10 0.89 2.17
N GLY A 268 14.41 0.95 2.41
CA GLY A 268 15.02 0.26 3.55
C GLY A 268 14.57 0.80 4.90
N SER A 269 14.28 2.09 5.01
CA SER A 269 13.78 2.69 6.26
C SER A 269 12.46 2.04 6.70
N LEU A 270 11.60 1.67 5.76
CA LEU A 270 10.31 1.03 6.07
C LEU A 270 10.49 -0.33 6.72
N ILE A 271 11.56 -1.08 6.43
CA ILE A 271 11.81 -2.37 7.08
C ILE A 271 11.84 -2.21 8.63
N PHE A 272 12.19 -1.02 9.14
CA PHE A 272 12.43 -0.76 10.56
C PHE A 272 11.48 0.25 11.18
N LEU A 273 11.05 1.25 10.41
CA LEU A 273 10.04 2.20 10.87
C LEU A 273 8.68 1.51 10.94
N ASN A 274 8.34 0.69 9.94
CA ASN A 274 7.14 -0.12 9.96
C ASN A 274 7.27 -1.27 8.93
N THR A 275 7.79 -2.43 9.37
CA THR A 275 8.20 -3.53 8.48
C THR A 275 7.14 -3.96 7.46
N TRP A 276 5.87 -3.76 7.79
CA TRP A 276 4.74 -4.18 6.96
C TRP A 276 4.42 -3.21 5.84
N ASP A 277 4.89 -1.98 5.92
CA ASP A 277 4.81 -1.05 4.82
C ASP A 277 5.74 -1.48 3.68
N PHE A 278 6.91 -2.06 4.01
CA PHE A 278 7.94 -2.42 3.03
C PHE A 278 7.41 -3.23 1.84
N PRO A 279 6.72 -4.39 2.00
CA PRO A 279 6.25 -5.18 0.86
C PRO A 279 5.34 -4.42 -0.09
N PHE A 280 4.47 -3.55 0.43
CA PHE A 280 3.46 -2.84 -0.37
C PHE A 280 4.06 -1.66 -1.14
N TYR A 281 4.92 -0.87 -0.51
CA TYR A 281 5.60 0.23 -1.21
C TYR A 281 6.70 -0.28 -2.14
N TRP A 282 7.36 -1.40 -1.80
CA TRP A 282 8.25 -2.11 -2.72
C TRP A 282 7.47 -2.67 -3.93
N LEU A 283 6.28 -3.23 -3.72
CA LEU A 283 5.39 -3.67 -4.79
C LEU A 283 4.94 -2.50 -5.67
N LEU A 284 4.57 -1.34 -5.10
CA LEU A 284 4.20 -0.14 -5.87
C LEU A 284 5.34 0.30 -6.80
N LEU A 285 6.57 0.35 -6.30
CA LEU A 285 7.76 0.66 -7.10
C LEU A 285 7.96 -0.37 -8.21
N GLY A 286 7.82 -1.67 -7.89
CA GLY A 286 7.96 -2.75 -8.86
C GLY A 286 6.91 -2.70 -9.98
N LEU A 287 5.64 -2.46 -9.63
CA LEU A 287 4.55 -2.29 -10.60
C LEU A 287 4.75 -1.04 -11.47
N SER A 288 5.19 0.06 -10.86
CA SER A 288 5.51 1.30 -11.58
C SER A 288 6.63 1.07 -12.59
N LEU A 289 7.72 0.44 -12.15
CA LEU A 289 8.87 0.09 -13.00
C LEU A 289 8.48 -0.88 -14.10
N LEU A 290 7.66 -1.89 -13.80
CA LEU A 290 7.16 -2.85 -14.77
C LEU A 290 6.40 -2.17 -15.90
N ILE A 291 5.48 -1.27 -15.58
CA ILE A 291 4.67 -0.56 -16.57
C ILE A 291 5.55 0.37 -17.40
N VAL A 292 6.47 1.11 -16.77
CA VAL A 292 7.39 2.03 -17.46
C VAL A 292 8.33 1.28 -18.42
N ILE A 293 8.97 0.20 -17.96
CA ILE A 293 9.86 -0.61 -18.80
C ILE A 293 9.09 -1.25 -19.94
N TRP A 294 7.95 -1.86 -19.63
CA TRP A 294 7.12 -2.50 -20.64
C TRP A 294 6.72 -1.49 -21.70
N ARG A 295 6.26 -0.29 -21.33
CA ARG A 295 5.92 0.80 -22.26
C ARG A 295 7.11 1.19 -23.14
N ASN A 296 8.27 1.44 -22.53
CA ASN A 296 9.45 1.91 -23.25
C ASN A 296 9.98 0.85 -24.24
N LEU A 297 9.95 -0.44 -23.88
CA LEU A 297 10.31 -1.53 -24.80
C LEU A 297 9.39 -1.58 -26.03
N GLY A 298 8.09 -1.30 -25.84
CA GLY A 298 7.13 -1.25 -26.95
C GLY A 298 7.33 -0.10 -27.92
N GLN A 299 7.93 1.01 -27.46
CA GLN A 299 8.24 2.15 -28.31
C GLN A 299 9.52 1.95 -29.13
N ILE A 300 10.49 1.23 -28.57
CA ILE A 300 11.84 1.15 -29.15
C ILE A 300 12.04 -0.13 -29.97
N THR A 301 11.22 -1.16 -29.76
CA THR A 301 11.43 -2.48 -30.36
C THR A 301 10.17 -3.06 -30.99
N THR A 302 10.33 -3.82 -32.06
CA THR A 302 9.28 -4.64 -32.70
C THR A 302 9.24 -6.06 -32.13
N LEU A 303 9.67 -6.24 -30.87
CA LEU A 303 9.72 -7.55 -30.23
C LEU A 303 8.34 -8.21 -30.19
N LYS A 304 8.32 -9.54 -30.38
CA LYS A 304 7.15 -10.35 -30.07
C LYS A 304 6.68 -10.05 -28.64
N GLN A 305 5.37 -10.00 -28.44
CA GLN A 305 4.77 -9.63 -27.16
C GLN A 305 5.28 -10.51 -25.99
N SER A 306 5.48 -11.80 -26.24
CA SER A 306 6.07 -12.73 -25.25
C SER A 306 7.49 -12.35 -24.85
N THR A 307 8.36 -12.03 -25.81
CA THR A 307 9.74 -11.60 -25.55
C THR A 307 9.79 -10.26 -24.83
N ARG A 308 8.90 -9.32 -25.17
CA ARG A 308 8.76 -8.04 -24.46
C ARG A 308 8.40 -8.24 -22.98
N TRP A 309 7.45 -9.11 -22.69
CA TRP A 309 7.09 -9.46 -21.31
C TRP A 309 8.23 -10.12 -20.56
N GLN A 310 8.92 -11.08 -21.19
CA GLN A 310 10.08 -11.74 -20.59
C GLN A 310 11.18 -10.74 -20.24
N GLN A 311 11.59 -9.87 -21.16
CA GLN A 311 12.63 -8.87 -20.89
C GLN A 311 12.21 -7.86 -19.81
N THR A 312 10.96 -7.41 -19.84
CA THR A 312 10.40 -6.53 -18.79
C THR A 312 10.51 -7.21 -17.43
N ALA A 313 9.99 -8.45 -17.31
CA ALA A 313 9.98 -9.20 -16.07
C ALA A 313 11.41 -9.40 -15.53
N THR A 314 12.36 -9.77 -16.40
CA THR A 314 13.74 -9.99 -15.96
C THR A 314 14.39 -8.71 -15.45
N ILE A 315 14.24 -7.57 -16.14
CA ILE A 315 14.83 -6.30 -15.67
C ILE A 315 14.18 -5.87 -14.35
N VAL A 316 12.86 -5.98 -14.22
CA VAL A 316 12.14 -5.63 -12.99
C VAL A 316 12.59 -6.52 -11.83
N VAL A 317 12.62 -7.84 -12.02
CA VAL A 317 13.02 -8.79 -10.96
C VAL A 317 14.45 -8.51 -10.49
N ILE A 318 15.40 -8.32 -11.42
CA ILE A 318 16.79 -7.99 -11.07
C ILE A 318 16.86 -6.67 -10.28
N THR A 319 16.17 -5.63 -10.76
CA THR A 319 16.21 -4.30 -10.14
C THR A 319 15.57 -4.33 -8.76
N MET A 320 14.39 -4.94 -8.63
CA MET A 320 13.68 -4.99 -7.36
C MET A 320 14.37 -5.91 -6.34
N ALA A 321 15.03 -6.98 -6.79
CA ALA A 321 15.90 -7.79 -5.95
C ALA A 321 17.13 -6.99 -5.47
N ALA A 322 17.77 -6.22 -6.37
CA ALA A 322 18.88 -5.34 -6.00
C ALA A 322 18.44 -4.26 -5.01
N VAL A 323 17.23 -3.70 -5.18
CA VAL A 323 16.64 -2.75 -4.22
C VAL A 323 16.42 -3.40 -2.85
N ALA A 324 15.85 -4.61 -2.81
CA ALA A 324 15.62 -5.33 -1.55
C ALA A 324 16.93 -5.70 -0.84
N ILE A 325 17.92 -6.22 -1.58
CA ILE A 325 19.23 -6.59 -1.03
C ILE A 325 19.99 -5.34 -0.58
N GLY A 326 20.01 -4.28 -1.39
CA GLY A 326 20.66 -3.01 -1.04
C GLY A 326 20.03 -2.35 0.17
N ALA A 327 18.70 -2.36 0.27
CA ALA A 327 17.96 -1.90 1.43
C ALA A 327 18.32 -2.71 2.68
N TRP A 328 18.39 -4.03 2.58
CA TRP A 328 18.78 -4.89 3.69
C TRP A 328 20.24 -4.64 4.13
N LEU A 329 21.18 -4.55 3.19
CA LEU A 329 22.61 -4.33 3.46
C LEU A 329 22.86 -2.98 4.12
N LEU A 330 22.21 -1.92 3.63
CA LEU A 330 22.36 -0.57 4.16
C LEU A 330 22.00 -0.48 5.65
N TYR A 331 21.02 -1.26 6.08
CA TYR A 331 20.53 -1.30 7.45
C TYR A 331 20.97 -2.57 8.20
N TYR A 332 21.92 -3.34 7.65
CA TYR A 332 22.44 -4.55 8.28
C TYR A 332 22.97 -4.34 9.71
N PRO A 333 23.67 -3.23 10.04
CA PRO A 333 24.10 -2.98 11.41
C PRO A 333 22.96 -2.93 12.42
N TYR A 334 21.81 -2.37 12.03
CA TYR A 334 20.60 -2.37 12.85
C TYR A 334 20.05 -3.79 13.02
N LEU A 335 19.97 -4.54 11.91
CA LEU A 335 19.44 -5.91 11.86
C LEU A 335 20.18 -6.88 12.78
N LEU A 336 21.47 -6.68 13.01
CA LEU A 336 22.25 -7.49 13.95
C LEU A 336 21.75 -7.41 15.40
N THR A 337 21.08 -6.31 15.76
CA THR A 337 20.57 -6.05 17.11
C THR A 337 19.04 -6.11 17.19
N ALA A 338 18.35 -6.22 16.06
CA ALA A 338 16.91 -6.16 16.02
C ALA A 338 16.28 -7.38 16.70
N GLN A 339 15.42 -7.16 17.70
CA GLN A 339 14.61 -8.19 18.32
C GLN A 339 13.19 -8.11 17.78
N SER A 340 12.82 -9.02 16.87
CA SER A 340 11.47 -9.09 16.32
C SER A 340 10.54 -9.90 17.23
N GLN A 341 9.32 -9.41 17.43
CA GLN A 341 8.25 -10.12 18.13
C GLN A 341 7.40 -10.97 17.17
N ALA A 342 7.75 -11.00 15.88
CA ALA A 342 7.08 -11.77 14.85
C ALA A 342 7.28 -13.28 15.03
N GLY A 343 6.18 -14.00 15.26
CA GLY A 343 6.11 -15.45 15.36
C GLY A 343 5.64 -16.17 14.08
N GLY A 344 5.47 -15.44 12.97
CA GLY A 344 5.08 -15.96 11.66
C GLY A 344 3.62 -15.69 11.26
N ILE A 345 3.29 -15.93 9.99
CA ILE A 345 1.97 -15.65 9.40
C ILE A 345 1.05 -16.86 9.60
N VAL A 346 -0.18 -16.62 10.04
CA VAL A 346 -1.20 -17.62 10.34
C VAL A 346 -2.55 -17.24 9.70
N PRO A 347 -3.40 -18.21 9.32
CA PRO A 347 -4.69 -17.92 8.71
C PRO A 347 -5.69 -17.36 9.73
N ASN A 348 -6.43 -16.33 9.34
CA ASN A 348 -7.53 -15.75 10.12
C ASN A 348 -8.81 -16.57 9.92
N LEU A 349 -9.01 -17.58 10.75
CA LEU A 349 -10.17 -18.47 10.64
C LEU A 349 -11.40 -17.98 11.40
N PHE A 350 -11.23 -17.04 12.34
CA PHE A 350 -12.27 -16.73 13.31
C PHE A 350 -12.72 -15.29 13.33
N ASN A 351 -12.00 -14.33 12.75
CA ASN A 351 -12.36 -12.93 12.92
C ASN A 351 -12.44 -12.22 11.57
N PRO A 352 -13.41 -12.60 10.72
CA PRO A 352 -13.78 -11.80 9.56
C PRO A 352 -14.29 -10.44 10.03
N THR A 353 -13.83 -9.36 9.40
CA THR A 353 -14.24 -8.02 9.83
C THR A 353 -15.71 -7.80 9.49
N ARG A 354 -16.48 -7.33 10.47
CA ARG A 354 -17.91 -7.05 10.29
C ARG A 354 -18.08 -5.84 9.35
N LEU A 355 -18.89 -5.97 8.30
CA LEU A 355 -19.10 -4.90 7.31
C LEU A 355 -19.46 -3.54 7.94
N PRO A 356 -20.36 -3.44 8.94
CA PRO A 356 -20.69 -2.16 9.54
C PRO A 356 -19.48 -1.48 10.18
N GLN A 357 -18.63 -2.24 10.86
CA GLN A 357 -17.41 -1.73 11.50
C GLN A 357 -16.34 -1.39 10.47
N PHE A 358 -16.21 -2.20 9.42
CA PHE A 358 -15.34 -1.87 8.30
C PHE A 358 -15.72 -0.53 7.64
N LEU A 359 -17.01 -0.31 7.39
CA LEU A 359 -17.51 0.95 6.84
C LEU A 359 -17.40 2.11 7.84
N LEU A 360 -17.52 1.84 9.13
CA LEU A 360 -17.29 2.84 10.17
C LEU A 360 -15.82 3.25 10.25
N MET A 361 -14.88 2.35 9.94
CA MET A 361 -13.45 2.64 9.93
C MET A 361 -13.00 3.30 8.61
N PHE A 362 -13.38 2.72 7.47
CA PHE A 362 -12.90 3.12 6.13
C PHE A 362 -13.92 3.87 5.28
N GLY A 363 -15.08 4.25 5.83
CA GLY A 363 -16.20 4.79 5.05
C GLY A 363 -15.83 5.93 4.12
N PHE A 364 -15.08 6.93 4.61
CA PHE A 364 -14.64 8.05 3.77
C PHE A 364 -13.70 7.61 2.64
N ALA A 365 -12.76 6.70 2.92
CA ALA A 365 -11.84 6.17 1.93
C ALA A 365 -12.54 5.31 0.87
N ILE A 366 -13.51 4.47 1.27
CA ILE A 366 -14.29 3.62 0.36
C ILE A 366 -15.19 4.46 -0.55
N MET A 367 -15.82 5.51 -0.04
CA MET A 367 -16.59 6.44 -0.87
C MET A 367 -15.70 7.12 -1.92
N GLY A 368 -14.52 7.60 -1.52
CA GLY A 368 -13.53 8.16 -2.44
C GLY A 368 -13.05 7.16 -3.49
N LEU A 369 -12.82 5.91 -3.09
CA LEU A 369 -12.44 4.82 -3.99
C LEU A 369 -13.55 4.49 -4.99
N ILE A 370 -14.80 4.36 -4.55
CA ILE A 370 -15.94 4.10 -5.45
C ILE A 370 -16.08 5.23 -6.48
N ALA A 371 -15.95 6.48 -6.04
CA ALA A 371 -15.97 7.64 -6.94
C ALA A 371 -14.82 7.59 -7.96
N LEU A 372 -13.60 7.26 -7.52
CA LEU A 372 -12.43 7.07 -8.39
C LEU A 372 -12.64 5.96 -9.42
N LEU A 373 -13.18 4.81 -9.01
CA LEU A 373 -13.41 3.67 -9.91
C LEU A 373 -14.52 4.00 -10.92
N GLY A 374 -15.60 4.65 -10.49
CA GLY A 374 -16.67 5.13 -11.37
C GLY A 374 -16.16 6.15 -12.38
N TYR A 375 -15.33 7.09 -11.93
CA TYR A 375 -14.66 8.06 -12.81
C TYR A 375 -13.75 7.39 -13.83
N SER A 376 -12.84 6.53 -13.36
CA SER A 376 -11.89 5.80 -14.21
C SER A 376 -12.62 4.94 -15.24
N TRP A 377 -13.75 4.34 -14.88
CA TRP A 377 -14.61 3.57 -15.78
C TRP A 377 -15.25 4.44 -16.86
N GLN A 378 -15.82 5.59 -16.49
CA GLN A 378 -16.42 6.52 -17.46
C GLN A 378 -15.37 7.03 -18.45
N ARG A 379 -14.18 7.39 -17.96
CA ARG A 379 -13.09 7.84 -18.83
C ARG A 379 -12.61 6.72 -19.75
N LEU A 380 -12.49 5.49 -19.24
CA LEU A 380 -12.11 4.34 -20.07
C LEU A 380 -13.07 4.16 -21.25
N LYS A 381 -14.39 4.30 -21.05
CA LYS A 381 -15.36 4.24 -22.15
C LYS A 381 -15.06 5.29 -23.23
N VAL A 382 -14.74 6.52 -22.83
CA VAL A 382 -14.38 7.59 -23.79
C VAL A 382 -13.09 7.24 -24.55
N LEU A 383 -12.07 6.72 -23.86
CA LEU A 383 -10.83 6.27 -24.51
C LEU A 383 -11.09 5.15 -25.51
N GLU A 384 -11.95 4.18 -25.16
CA GLU A 384 -12.32 3.06 -26.02
C GLU A 384 -13.07 3.49 -27.28
N THR A 385 -13.90 4.55 -27.23
CA THR A 385 -14.55 5.08 -28.45
C THR A 385 -13.58 5.67 -29.46
N ARG A 386 -12.38 6.08 -29.00
CA ARG A 386 -11.35 6.73 -29.82
C ARG A 386 -10.22 5.79 -30.22
N SER A 387 -10.23 4.56 -29.72
CA SER A 387 -9.11 3.64 -29.79
C SER A 387 -9.49 2.37 -30.54
N SER A 388 -8.57 1.85 -31.34
CA SER A 388 -8.70 0.51 -31.95
C SER A 388 -8.27 -0.62 -31.01
N ALA A 389 -8.15 -0.37 -29.71
CA ALA A 389 -7.79 -1.37 -28.72
C ALA A 389 -8.76 -2.57 -28.77
N PRO A 390 -8.27 -3.81 -28.63
CA PRO A 390 -9.13 -4.98 -28.61
C PRO A 390 -10.18 -4.85 -27.49
N GLN A 391 -11.43 -5.16 -27.82
CA GLN A 391 -12.45 -5.33 -26.79
C GLN A 391 -12.12 -6.58 -25.98
N THR A 392 -12.03 -6.44 -24.67
CA THR A 392 -11.84 -7.58 -23.77
C THR A 392 -13.21 -8.15 -23.45
N PRO A 393 -13.46 -9.46 -23.68
CA PRO A 393 -14.73 -10.08 -23.31
C PRO A 393 -15.03 -9.86 -21.84
N ILE A 394 -16.30 -9.64 -21.51
CA ILE A 394 -16.75 -9.47 -20.12
C ILE A 394 -16.41 -10.69 -19.25
N GLY A 395 -16.21 -11.86 -19.85
CA GLY A 395 -15.72 -13.07 -19.17
C GLY A 395 -14.37 -12.90 -18.46
N VAL A 396 -13.50 -11.99 -18.91
CA VAL A 396 -12.22 -11.70 -18.21
C VAL A 396 -12.47 -11.04 -16.85
N LEU A 397 -13.50 -10.18 -16.74
CA LEU A 397 -13.92 -9.64 -15.44
C LEU A 397 -14.37 -10.78 -14.51
N GLY A 398 -15.08 -11.78 -15.04
CA GLY A 398 -15.45 -12.99 -14.31
C GLY A 398 -14.24 -13.79 -13.81
N ILE A 399 -13.20 -13.95 -14.63
CA ILE A 399 -11.95 -14.61 -14.24
C ILE A 399 -11.25 -13.83 -13.12
N VAL A 400 -11.13 -12.50 -13.25
CA VAL A 400 -10.53 -11.65 -12.21
C VAL A 400 -11.35 -11.77 -10.92
N GLY A 401 -12.69 -11.76 -11.01
CA GLY A 401 -13.59 -11.96 -9.87
C GLY A 401 -13.39 -13.32 -9.20
N ALA A 402 -13.20 -14.39 -9.98
CA ALA A 402 -12.89 -15.72 -9.45
C ALA A 402 -11.54 -15.74 -8.72
N LEU A 403 -10.56 -14.95 -9.15
CA LEU A 403 -9.25 -14.84 -8.49
C LEU A 403 -9.28 -13.98 -7.23
N THR A 404 -10.05 -12.89 -7.22
CA THR A 404 -10.11 -11.96 -6.07
C THR A 404 -11.06 -12.43 -4.98
N ILE A 405 -12.10 -13.19 -5.31
CA ILE A 405 -13.11 -13.69 -4.36
C ILE A 405 -12.98 -15.20 -4.16
N GLY A 406 -12.92 -15.96 -5.27
CA GLY A 406 -12.89 -17.42 -5.22
C GLY A 406 -11.60 -17.99 -4.61
N PHE A 407 -10.43 -17.47 -5.00
CA PHE A 407 -9.16 -17.96 -4.47
C PHE A 407 -9.03 -17.72 -2.94
N PRO A 408 -9.37 -16.55 -2.37
CA PRO A 408 -9.38 -16.39 -0.92
C PRO A 408 -10.37 -17.31 -0.19
N VAL A 409 -11.55 -17.57 -0.77
CA VAL A 409 -12.48 -18.56 -0.22
C VAL A 409 -11.86 -19.97 -0.22
N ILE A 410 -11.20 -20.38 -1.31
CA ILE A 410 -10.48 -21.65 -1.37
C ILE A 410 -9.37 -21.70 -0.33
N PHE A 411 -8.59 -20.62 -0.19
CA PHE A 411 -7.54 -20.51 0.82
C PHE A 411 -8.10 -20.67 2.24
N LEU A 412 -9.22 -20.04 2.57
CA LEU A 412 -9.88 -20.18 3.88
C LEU A 412 -10.37 -21.61 4.13
N VAL A 413 -11.02 -22.23 3.15
CA VAL A 413 -11.52 -23.61 3.26
C VAL A 413 -10.34 -24.56 3.46
N MET A 414 -9.30 -24.46 2.63
CA MET A 414 -8.10 -25.30 2.77
C MET A 414 -7.38 -25.06 4.09
N SER A 415 -7.28 -23.82 4.54
CA SER A 415 -6.68 -23.47 5.84
C SER A 415 -7.48 -24.05 7.00
N ALA A 416 -8.81 -23.97 6.97
CA ALA A 416 -9.68 -24.56 7.98
C ALA A 416 -9.57 -26.09 8.01
N LEU A 417 -9.57 -26.74 6.84
CA LEU A 417 -9.40 -28.19 6.73
C LEU A 417 -8.04 -28.64 7.27
N LEU A 418 -6.96 -27.97 6.90
CA LEU A 418 -5.62 -28.27 7.42
C LEU A 418 -5.53 -28.01 8.93
N ALA A 419 -6.12 -26.92 9.41
CA ALA A 419 -6.10 -26.58 10.83
C ALA A 419 -6.82 -27.62 11.69
N VAL A 420 -7.97 -28.12 11.24
CA VAL A 420 -8.76 -29.09 12.02
C VAL A 420 -8.22 -30.52 11.90
N ASN A 421 -7.65 -30.90 10.75
CA ASN A 421 -7.24 -32.29 10.48
C ASN A 421 -5.77 -32.59 10.81
N THR A 422 -4.92 -31.59 11.06
CA THR A 422 -3.50 -31.83 11.38
C THR A 422 -3.21 -31.62 12.87
N PRO A 423 -2.27 -32.36 13.48
CA PRO A 423 -1.87 -32.14 14.88
C PRO A 423 -1.36 -30.72 15.13
N ARG A 424 -0.52 -30.20 14.22
CA ARG A 424 0.02 -28.84 14.28
C ARG A 424 -1.07 -27.79 14.13
N GLY A 425 -2.01 -28.01 13.21
CA GLY A 425 -3.18 -27.17 13.04
C GLY A 425 -4.03 -27.08 14.31
N ARG A 426 -4.34 -28.21 14.93
CA ARG A 426 -5.13 -28.25 16.18
C ARG A 426 -4.43 -27.53 17.32
N GLN A 427 -3.10 -27.68 17.44
CA GLN A 427 -2.30 -26.95 18.42
C GLN A 427 -2.36 -25.43 18.20
N LEU A 428 -2.33 -24.97 16.94
CA LEU A 428 -2.49 -23.56 16.60
C LEU A 428 -3.87 -23.04 16.99
N LEU A 429 -4.94 -23.81 16.73
CA LEU A 429 -6.30 -23.43 17.12
C LEU A 429 -6.42 -23.32 18.64
N THR A 430 -6.02 -24.36 19.39
CA THR A 430 -6.12 -24.38 20.85
C THR A 430 -5.27 -23.31 21.53
N GLY A 431 -4.11 -22.98 20.95
CA GLY A 431 -3.22 -21.97 21.51
C GLY A 431 -3.68 -20.54 21.28
N ASN A 432 -4.51 -20.30 20.27
CA ASN A 432 -4.94 -18.95 19.88
C ASN A 432 -6.40 -18.66 20.19
N MET A 433 -7.26 -19.67 20.25
CA MET A 433 -8.69 -19.50 20.47
C MET A 433 -9.27 -20.73 21.19
N PRO A 434 -9.47 -20.69 22.51
CA PRO A 434 -9.96 -21.84 23.26
C PRO A 434 -11.43 -22.17 22.90
N LEU A 435 -11.75 -23.47 22.85
CA LEU A 435 -13.13 -23.92 22.66
C LEU A 435 -13.98 -23.62 23.90
N PRO A 436 -15.23 -23.17 23.73
CA PRO A 436 -16.19 -23.07 24.82
C PRO A 436 -16.47 -24.42 25.48
N GLU A 437 -16.91 -24.41 26.73
CA GLU A 437 -17.36 -25.62 27.42
C GLU A 437 -18.46 -26.33 26.62
N GLY A 438 -18.34 -27.65 26.46
CA GLY A 438 -19.27 -28.47 25.69
C GLY A 438 -19.05 -28.47 24.17
N ALA A 439 -18.21 -27.59 23.62
CA ALA A 439 -17.88 -27.62 22.20
C ALA A 439 -16.80 -28.67 21.88
N THR A 440 -17.04 -29.49 20.86
CA THR A 440 -16.11 -30.58 20.45
C THR A 440 -15.33 -30.27 19.16
N SER A 441 -15.70 -29.21 18.43
CA SER A 441 -15.10 -28.86 17.14
C SER A 441 -15.11 -27.36 16.87
N TYR A 442 -14.08 -26.88 16.18
CA TYR A 442 -13.95 -25.49 15.72
C TYR A 442 -14.75 -25.22 14.44
N LEU A 443 -15.05 -26.24 13.62
CA LEU A 443 -15.60 -26.05 12.28
C LEU A 443 -16.96 -25.33 12.27
N PRO A 444 -17.92 -25.63 13.18
CA PRO A 444 -19.19 -24.89 13.24
C PRO A 444 -18.98 -23.40 13.46
N PHE A 445 -18.07 -23.01 14.37
CA PHE A 445 -17.76 -21.59 14.64
C PHE A 445 -17.14 -20.90 13.43
N ILE A 446 -16.21 -21.56 12.73
CA ILE A 446 -15.59 -21.01 11.52
C ILE A 446 -16.66 -20.75 10.45
N VAL A 447 -17.54 -21.74 10.21
CA VAL A 447 -18.62 -21.64 9.22
C VAL A 447 -19.62 -20.55 9.59
N GLU A 448 -20.04 -20.48 10.85
CA GLU A 448 -20.97 -19.45 11.34
C GLU A 448 -20.40 -18.04 11.17
N ARG A 449 -19.16 -17.80 11.61
CA ARG A 449 -18.57 -16.47 11.58
C ARG A 449 -18.32 -15.96 10.17
N TRP A 450 -17.80 -16.80 9.29
CA TRP A 450 -17.62 -16.44 7.88
C TRP A 450 -18.95 -16.38 7.13
N GLY A 451 -19.90 -17.25 7.43
CA GLY A 451 -21.23 -17.23 6.83
C GLY A 451 -22.06 -16.00 7.19
N THR A 452 -21.83 -15.41 8.36
CA THR A 452 -22.51 -14.16 8.80
C THR A 452 -21.78 -12.89 8.35
N ASN A 453 -20.46 -12.93 8.19
CA ASN A 453 -19.62 -11.75 7.92
C ASN A 453 -18.91 -11.75 6.55
N PHE A 454 -19.34 -12.58 5.59
CA PHE A 454 -18.77 -12.64 4.23
C PHE A 454 -18.90 -11.35 3.42
N TRP A 455 -19.73 -10.40 3.86
CA TRP A 455 -20.01 -9.17 3.12
C TRP A 455 -18.78 -8.27 2.93
N THR A 456 -17.88 -8.22 3.91
CA THR A 456 -16.63 -7.45 3.80
C THR A 456 -15.72 -8.05 2.74
N LEU A 457 -15.62 -9.39 2.70
CA LEU A 457 -14.92 -10.13 1.66
C LEU A 457 -15.50 -9.79 0.28
N LEU A 458 -16.83 -9.84 0.14
CA LEU A 458 -17.47 -9.52 -1.15
C LEU A 458 -17.24 -8.07 -1.57
N LEU A 459 -17.35 -7.12 -0.65
CA LEU A 459 -17.10 -5.70 -0.94
C LEU A 459 -15.67 -5.49 -1.42
N LEU A 460 -14.67 -5.91 -0.64
CA LEU A 460 -13.26 -5.71 -0.95
C LEU A 460 -12.83 -6.50 -2.18
N GLY A 461 -13.26 -7.76 -2.31
CA GLY A 461 -13.00 -8.58 -3.49
C GLY A 461 -13.61 -7.98 -4.76
N SER A 462 -14.81 -7.40 -4.69
CA SER A 462 -15.44 -6.73 -5.83
C SER A 462 -14.69 -5.45 -6.23
N LEU A 463 -14.32 -4.61 -5.24
CA LEU A 463 -13.52 -3.40 -5.49
C LEU A 463 -12.15 -3.74 -6.09
N LEU A 464 -11.50 -4.79 -5.59
CA LEU A 464 -10.23 -5.28 -6.13
C LEU A 464 -10.39 -5.81 -7.56
N THR A 465 -11.50 -6.50 -7.85
CA THR A 465 -11.83 -7.00 -9.19
C THR A 465 -11.94 -5.85 -10.19
N VAL A 466 -12.74 -4.83 -9.85
CA VAL A 466 -12.93 -3.66 -10.71
C VAL A 466 -11.62 -2.90 -10.89
N THR A 467 -10.82 -2.74 -9.82
CA THR A 467 -9.52 -2.07 -9.87
C THR A 467 -8.55 -2.78 -10.80
N LEU A 468 -8.36 -4.10 -10.65
CA LEU A 468 -7.49 -4.90 -11.50
C LEU A 468 -7.96 -4.92 -12.96
N TRP A 469 -9.27 -5.00 -13.17
CA TRP A 469 -9.85 -4.93 -14.51
C TRP A 469 -9.60 -3.57 -15.16
N LEU A 470 -9.80 -2.47 -14.44
CA LEU A 470 -9.52 -1.13 -14.95
C LEU A 470 -8.03 -0.98 -15.27
N ILE A 471 -7.12 -1.37 -14.37
CA ILE A 471 -5.67 -1.37 -14.63
C ILE A 471 -5.36 -2.11 -15.93
N TRP A 472 -5.88 -3.33 -16.09
CA TRP A 472 -5.69 -4.13 -17.29
C TRP A 472 -6.19 -3.42 -18.56
N ARG A 473 -7.38 -2.81 -18.51
CA ARG A 473 -7.95 -2.08 -19.66
C ARG A 473 -7.16 -0.82 -19.99
N TYR A 474 -6.72 -0.05 -19.00
CA TYR A 474 -5.84 1.10 -19.22
C TYR A 474 -4.49 0.66 -19.84
N LEU A 475 -3.90 -0.45 -19.41
CA LEU A 475 -2.69 -1.01 -20.03
C LEU A 475 -2.89 -1.42 -21.50
N GLN A 476 -4.08 -1.92 -21.86
CA GLN A 476 -4.41 -2.20 -23.25
C GLN A 476 -4.55 -0.93 -24.08
N GLN A 477 -5.13 0.14 -23.53
CA GLN A 477 -5.14 1.45 -24.20
C GLN A 477 -3.73 1.97 -24.40
N LEU A 478 -2.84 1.72 -23.44
CA LEU A 478 -1.43 2.02 -23.56
C LEU A 478 -0.68 1.11 -24.55
N SER A 479 -1.29 0.05 -25.09
CA SER A 479 -0.62 -0.88 -26.01
C SER A 479 -0.79 -0.50 -27.48
N VAL A 480 -1.75 0.36 -27.81
CA VAL A 480 -2.15 0.64 -29.20
C VAL A 480 -1.18 1.66 -29.84
N PRO A 481 -0.57 1.34 -30.99
CA PRO A 481 0.28 2.29 -31.72
C PRO A 481 -0.54 3.48 -32.23
N ALA A 482 0.04 4.68 -32.21
CA ALA A 482 -0.54 5.87 -32.83
C ALA A 482 -0.81 5.63 -34.32
N GLN A 483 -2.04 5.87 -34.78
CA GLN A 483 -2.45 5.60 -36.16
C GLN A 483 -2.02 6.69 -37.18
N SER A 484 -1.62 7.90 -36.73
CA SER A 484 -1.12 8.94 -37.63
C SER A 484 -0.02 9.84 -37.05
N LYS A 485 0.72 10.54 -37.93
CA LYS A 485 1.74 11.54 -37.52
C LYS A 485 1.14 12.78 -36.86
N HIS A 486 -0.09 13.17 -37.20
CA HIS A 486 -0.82 14.25 -36.49
C HIS A 486 -1.33 13.78 -35.13
N ASP A 487 -1.64 12.49 -35.00
CA ASP A 487 -1.89 11.88 -33.70
C ASP A 487 -0.65 11.94 -32.83
N ASN A 488 0.59 11.76 -33.33
CA ASN A 488 1.79 11.83 -32.48
C ASN A 488 2.04 13.19 -31.79
N GLU A 489 1.59 14.31 -32.37
CA GLU A 489 1.72 15.64 -31.73
C GLU A 489 0.64 15.90 -30.66
N GLN A 490 -0.50 15.20 -30.72
CA GLN A 490 -1.58 15.24 -29.72
C GLN A 490 -1.63 14.00 -28.78
N GLN A 491 -1.01 12.89 -29.18
CA GLN A 491 -0.86 11.59 -28.51
C GLN A 491 0.58 11.37 -28.02
N GLY A 492 1.29 12.44 -27.65
CA GLY A 492 2.29 12.28 -26.60
C GLY A 492 1.53 11.84 -25.34
N TRP A 493 1.33 10.52 -25.16
CA TRP A 493 0.58 9.86 -24.08
C TRP A 493 -0.14 10.84 -23.17
N ASP A 494 -1.45 11.07 -23.37
CA ASP A 494 -2.23 12.02 -22.57
C ASP A 494 -1.84 11.83 -21.10
N GLY A 495 -1.20 12.85 -20.51
CA GLY A 495 -0.65 12.79 -19.15
C GLY A 495 -1.71 12.34 -18.16
N GLY A 496 -3.00 12.57 -18.47
CA GLY A 496 -4.09 12.04 -17.70
C GLY A 496 -4.23 10.51 -17.72
N THR A 497 -3.96 9.78 -18.81
CA THR A 497 -4.08 8.30 -18.83
C THR A 497 -3.03 7.66 -17.91
N LEU A 498 -1.82 8.19 -17.89
CA LEU A 498 -0.77 7.78 -16.95
C LEU A 498 -1.14 8.14 -15.51
N THR A 499 -1.69 9.34 -15.31
CA THR A 499 -2.20 9.78 -14.00
C THR A 499 -3.24 8.81 -13.46
N ASP A 500 -4.25 8.44 -14.26
CA ASP A 500 -5.30 7.50 -13.84
C ASP A 500 -4.73 6.13 -13.51
N LEU A 501 -3.84 5.61 -14.35
CA LEU A 501 -3.22 4.31 -14.11
C LEU A 501 -2.41 4.31 -12.81
N PHE A 502 -1.65 5.36 -12.53
CA PHE A 502 -0.91 5.48 -11.27
C PHE A 502 -1.84 5.55 -10.06
N VAL A 503 -2.92 6.32 -10.13
CA VAL A 503 -3.91 6.41 -9.05
C VAL A 503 -4.63 5.07 -8.84
N LEU A 504 -4.88 4.30 -9.90
CA LEU A 504 -5.39 2.93 -9.80
C LEU A 504 -4.38 1.97 -9.13
N LEU A 505 -3.06 2.16 -9.33
CA LEU A 505 -2.04 1.40 -8.59
C LEU A 505 -2.07 1.76 -7.10
N LEU A 506 -2.25 3.02 -6.73
CA LEU A 506 -2.43 3.41 -5.33
C LEU A 506 -3.68 2.78 -4.72
N ALA A 507 -4.79 2.77 -5.47
CA ALA A 507 -6.02 2.09 -5.06
C ALA A 507 -5.81 0.57 -4.88
N LEU A 508 -5.06 -0.07 -5.78
CA LEU A 508 -4.69 -1.48 -5.66
C LEU A 508 -3.89 -1.74 -4.38
N ILE A 509 -2.87 -0.93 -4.09
CA ILE A 509 -2.06 -1.09 -2.87
C ILE A 509 -2.92 -0.90 -1.62
N GLY A 510 -3.74 0.16 -1.57
CA GLY A 510 -4.66 0.41 -0.46
C GLY A 510 -5.66 -0.72 -0.23
N LEU A 511 -6.23 -1.28 -1.31
CA LEU A 511 -7.14 -2.43 -1.23
C LEU A 511 -6.43 -3.68 -0.72
N LEU A 512 -5.20 -3.95 -1.17
CA LEU A 512 -4.43 -5.10 -0.69
C LEU A 512 -4.08 -4.98 0.81
N LEU A 513 -3.75 -3.77 1.28
CA LEU A 513 -3.47 -3.49 2.70
C LEU A 513 -4.67 -3.81 3.60
N VAL A 514 -5.91 -3.55 3.15
CA VAL A 514 -7.12 -3.84 3.95
C VAL A 514 -7.69 -5.24 3.67
N TYR A 515 -7.39 -5.84 2.52
CA TYR A 515 -7.93 -7.15 2.14
C TYR A 515 -7.10 -8.32 2.65
N ALA A 516 -5.76 -8.22 2.65
CA ALA A 516 -4.91 -9.30 3.14
C ALA A 516 -5.18 -9.66 4.62
N PRO A 517 -5.37 -8.70 5.54
CA PRO A 517 -5.66 -8.99 6.96
C PRO A 517 -6.97 -9.74 7.22
N GLU A 518 -7.89 -9.79 6.24
CA GLU A 518 -9.11 -10.61 6.35
C GLU A 518 -8.77 -12.09 6.40
N PHE A 519 -7.69 -12.53 5.74
CA PHE A 519 -7.35 -13.93 5.55
C PHE A 519 -6.15 -14.39 6.37
N VAL A 520 -5.25 -13.49 6.70
CA VAL A 520 -4.02 -13.82 7.42
C VAL A 520 -3.69 -12.76 8.45
N TYR A 521 -3.01 -13.17 9.51
CA TYR A 521 -2.45 -12.28 10.51
C TYR A 521 -1.07 -12.76 10.94
N LEU A 522 -0.29 -11.87 11.57
CA LEU A 522 0.99 -12.28 12.15
C LEU A 522 0.78 -12.65 13.61
N ARG A 523 1.31 -13.80 14.00
CA ARG A 523 1.37 -14.21 15.39
C ARG A 523 2.47 -13.41 16.10
N ASP A 524 2.20 -12.96 17.31
CA ASP A 524 3.19 -12.39 18.22
C ASP A 524 3.32 -13.19 19.53
N ASN A 525 4.21 -12.74 20.42
CA ASN A 525 4.54 -13.41 21.68
C ASN A 525 3.45 -13.32 22.75
N PHE A 526 2.37 -12.55 22.55
CA PHE A 526 1.34 -12.31 23.56
C PHE A 526 0.04 -13.09 23.31
N GLY A 527 -0.03 -13.85 22.22
CA GLY A 527 -1.01 -14.92 22.03
C GLY A 527 -2.49 -14.51 21.90
N THR A 528 -2.80 -13.22 21.85
CA THR A 528 -4.19 -12.71 21.96
C THR A 528 -4.52 -11.53 21.04
N ARG A 529 -3.68 -11.19 20.06
CA ARG A 529 -3.69 -9.82 19.50
C ARG A 529 -4.20 -9.74 18.06
N MET A 530 -5.25 -8.94 17.85
CA MET A 530 -5.90 -8.77 16.55
C MET A 530 -6.19 -7.29 16.29
N ASN A 531 -5.48 -6.67 15.32
CA ASN A 531 -5.71 -5.30 14.80
C ASN A 531 -5.84 -5.17 13.26
N THR A 532 -6.84 -4.43 12.81
CA THR A 532 -7.14 -4.21 11.39
C THR A 532 -6.07 -3.36 10.67
N VAL A 533 -5.81 -3.67 9.39
CA VAL A 533 -4.66 -3.21 8.55
C VAL A 533 -3.30 -3.81 8.95
N PHE A 534 -3.33 -5.09 9.30
CA PHE A 534 -2.26 -5.93 9.86
C PHE A 534 -2.24 -5.93 11.38
N LYS A 535 -2.61 -7.10 11.91
CA LYS A 535 -2.79 -7.41 13.32
C LYS A 535 -1.43 -7.44 14.02
N PHE A 536 -0.92 -6.25 14.33
CA PHE A 536 0.24 -5.98 15.19
C PHE A 536 -0.20 -5.21 16.41
N TYR A 537 0.24 -5.64 17.59
CA TYR A 537 0.31 -4.75 18.73
C TYR A 537 1.57 -4.99 19.56
N TYR A 538 2.37 -3.94 19.74
CA TYR A 538 2.69 -3.36 21.07
C TYR A 538 2.83 -1.84 20.89
N GLN A 539 1.96 -1.06 21.53
CA GLN A 539 2.18 0.35 21.87
C GLN A 539 2.76 0.39 23.27
N ALA A 540 3.94 1.01 23.38
CA ALA A 540 4.69 1.39 24.58
C ALA A 540 4.89 0.30 25.63
#